data_AF-A0A969H3T6-F1
#
_entry.id   AF-A0A969H3T6-F1
#
_cell.length_a   1.000
_cell.length_b   1.000
_cell.length_c   1.000
_cell.angle_alpha   90.00
_cell.angle_beta   90.00
_cell.angle_gamma   90.00
#
_symmetry.space_group_name_H-M   'P 1'
#
loop_
_entity.id
_entity.type
_entity.pdbx_description
1 polymer ?
#
loop_
_entity_poly.entity_id
_entity_poly.type
_entity_poly.pdbx_seq_one_letter_code
_entity_poly.pdbx_strand_id
1 'polypeptide(L)'
;MAVPKEESPFIYGMHDRGGEHLMLVDGKAKGWVLVTEEVRANPGDMGGSNYTDLADKGFGLIVRLNHAYGSDGTIPLSSKYQDFASGWLILSANHPARISGLSATR
;
A
#
# COMPACT_ATOMS: atom_id res chain seq x y z
N MET A 1 -6.06 12.55 -20.52
CA MET A 1 -5.95 13.05 -19.13
C MET A 1 -4.65 12.54 -18.54
N ALA A 2 -3.94 13.33 -17.72
CA ALA A 2 -2.78 12.84 -16.99
C ALA A 2 -3.25 11.92 -15.86
N VAL A 3 -2.58 10.78 -15.67
CA VAL A 3 -2.84 9.87 -14.55
C VAL A 3 -2.08 10.40 -13.32
N PRO A 4 -2.72 10.51 -12.14
CA PRO A 4 -2.04 10.90 -10.91
C PRO A 4 -0.83 10.01 -10.60
N LYS A 5 0.15 10.56 -9.86
CA LYS A 5 1.28 9.76 -9.35
C LYS A 5 0.71 8.63 -8.49
N GLU A 6 1.22 7.41 -8.67
CA GLU A 6 0.80 6.19 -7.93
C GLU A 6 -0.54 5.59 -8.36
N GLU A 7 -1.17 6.14 -9.41
CA GLU A 7 -2.27 5.49 -10.12
C GLU A 7 -1.77 4.85 -11.42
N SER A 8 -2.58 3.96 -11.98
CA SER A 8 -2.28 3.30 -13.25
C SER A 8 -3.52 3.25 -14.15
N PRO A 9 -3.40 3.57 -15.46
CA PRO A 9 -4.50 3.43 -16.40
C PRO A 9 -4.73 1.98 -16.85
N PHE A 10 -3.91 1.04 -16.37
CA PHE A 10 -3.97 -0.37 -16.74
C PHE A 10 -4.76 -1.16 -15.69
N ILE A 11 -5.39 -2.26 -16.10
CA ILE A 11 -6.21 -3.12 -15.22
C ILE A 11 -5.49 -4.39 -14.75
N TYR A 12 -4.18 -4.47 -15.00
CA TYR A 12 -3.35 -5.59 -14.59
C TYR A 12 -2.25 -5.13 -13.64
N GLY A 13 -1.66 -6.09 -12.93
CA GLY A 13 -0.57 -5.80 -11.99
C GLY A 13 0.05 -7.08 -11.47
N MET A 14 0.92 -6.91 -10.48
CA MET A 14 1.58 -8.01 -9.79
C MET A 14 1.41 -7.94 -8.27
N HIS A 15 1.53 -9.10 -7.63
CA HIS A 15 1.54 -9.22 -6.17
C HIS A 15 2.98 -9.21 -5.67
N ASP A 16 3.26 -8.32 -4.72
CA ASP A 16 4.53 -8.00 -4.07
C ASP A 16 5.66 -7.54 -5.02
N ARG A 17 6.76 -7.08 -4.39
CA ARG A 17 7.97 -6.56 -5.05
C ARG A 17 8.86 -7.66 -5.61
N GLY A 18 9.70 -7.31 -6.59
CA GLY A 18 10.82 -8.11 -7.08
C GLY A 18 10.69 -8.53 -8.55
N GLY A 19 9.50 -8.42 -9.13
CA GLY A 19 9.22 -8.74 -10.53
C GLY A 19 8.75 -7.55 -11.36
N GLU A 20 8.70 -6.34 -10.79
CA GLU A 20 8.08 -5.17 -11.44
C GLU A 20 8.79 -4.77 -12.74
N HIS A 21 10.06 -5.15 -12.90
CA HIS A 21 10.83 -4.98 -14.12
C HIS A 21 10.19 -5.69 -15.34
N LEU A 22 9.41 -6.77 -15.12
CA LEU A 22 8.68 -7.48 -16.18
C LEU A 22 7.50 -6.67 -16.73
N MET A 23 7.05 -5.65 -16.00
CA MET A 23 5.98 -4.75 -16.40
C MET A 23 6.50 -3.43 -16.97
N LEU A 24 7.81 -3.35 -17.28
CA LEU A 24 8.38 -2.24 -18.04
C LEU A 24 8.22 -2.51 -19.53
N VAL A 25 7.54 -1.60 -20.23
CA VAL A 25 7.41 -1.62 -21.69
C VAL A 25 8.02 -0.35 -22.23
N ASP A 26 9.08 -0.48 -23.04
CA ASP A 26 9.89 0.63 -23.54
C ASP A 26 10.40 1.56 -22.40
N GLY A 27 10.81 0.95 -21.28
CA GLY A 27 11.29 1.66 -20.09
C GLY A 27 10.19 2.38 -19.30
N LYS A 28 8.92 2.22 -19.66
CA LYS A 28 7.78 2.83 -18.96
C LYS A 28 7.06 1.79 -18.12
N ALA A 29 6.83 2.12 -16.86
CA ALA A 29 6.00 1.33 -15.97
C ALA A 29 4.58 1.17 -16.53
N LYS A 30 4.07 -0.06 -16.39
CA LYS A 30 2.69 -0.42 -16.72
C LYS A 30 2.11 -1.23 -15.57
N GLY A 31 0.81 -1.10 -15.36
CA GLY A 31 0.10 -1.87 -14.35
C GLY A 31 0.26 -1.37 -12.92
N TRP A 32 -0.18 -2.21 -11.99
CA TRP A 32 -0.17 -1.99 -10.55
C TRP A 32 0.85 -2.89 -9.86
N VAL A 33 1.46 -2.42 -8.78
CA VAL A 33 2.17 -3.26 -7.81
C VAL A 33 1.34 -3.27 -6.52
N LEU A 34 0.81 -4.43 -6.16
CA LEU A 34 0.17 -4.65 -4.88
C LEU A 34 1.24 -5.04 -3.86
N VAL A 35 1.44 -4.25 -2.82
CA VAL A 35 2.38 -4.55 -1.74
C VAL A 35 1.61 -4.90 -0.48
N THR A 36 2.01 -5.98 0.19
CA THR A 36 1.46 -6.33 1.49
C THR A 36 2.27 -5.69 2.62
N GLU A 37 1.60 -4.95 3.50
CA GLU A 37 2.23 -4.33 4.66
C GLU A 37 1.66 -4.93 5.95
N GLU A 38 2.51 -5.52 6.78
CA GLU A 38 2.11 -5.95 8.13
C GLU A 38 2.08 -4.75 9.06
N VAL A 39 0.92 -4.46 9.64
CA VAL A 39 0.73 -3.31 10.57
C VAL A 39 0.38 -3.74 11.99
N ARG A 40 0.14 -5.03 12.22
CA ARG A 40 -0.32 -5.59 13.51
C ARG A 40 -1.50 -4.80 14.08
N ALA A 41 -1.91 -5.13 15.30
CA ALA A 41 -2.85 -4.33 16.07
C ALA A 41 -2.11 -3.64 17.21
N ASN A 42 -1.06 -2.90 16.87
CA ASN A 42 -0.19 -2.22 17.81
C ASN A 42 -0.20 -0.71 17.52
N PRO A 43 -0.96 0.09 18.28
CA PRO A 43 -1.05 1.54 18.08
C PRO A 43 0.28 2.29 18.29
N GLY A 44 1.24 1.66 18.98
CA GLY A 44 2.58 2.21 19.18
C GLY A 44 3.55 1.94 18.04
N ASP A 45 3.16 1.13 17.06
CA ASP A 45 3.98 0.89 15.87
C ASP A 45 3.83 2.05 14.89
N MET A 46 4.91 2.79 14.69
CA MET A 46 4.97 3.91 13.74
C MET A 46 5.72 3.54 12.45
N GLY A 47 6.00 2.25 12.26
CA GLY A 47 6.65 1.72 11.07
C GLY A 47 5.79 1.85 9.81
N GLY A 48 6.46 1.76 8.67
CA GLY A 48 5.83 1.72 7.37
C GLY A 48 6.85 1.65 6.25
N SER A 49 6.62 0.78 5.28
CA SER A 49 7.48 0.67 4.11
C SER A 49 7.44 1.94 3.26
N ASN A 50 8.61 2.36 2.79
CA ASN A 50 8.73 3.39 1.76
C ASN A 50 8.43 2.78 0.38
N TYR A 51 7.64 3.43 -0.46
CA TYR A 51 7.25 2.99 -1.82
C TYR A 51 7.71 3.95 -2.94
N THR A 52 8.50 4.97 -2.61
CA THR A 52 8.97 5.97 -3.57
C THR A 52 9.75 5.35 -4.73
N ASP A 53 10.45 4.23 -4.51
CA ASP A 53 11.18 3.51 -5.56
C ASP A 53 10.28 2.98 -6.68
N LEU A 54 9.04 2.62 -6.38
CA LEU A 54 8.05 2.17 -7.34
C LEU A 54 7.25 3.34 -7.93
N ALA A 55 6.87 4.30 -7.07
CA ALA A 55 6.14 5.49 -7.46
C ALA A 55 6.93 6.35 -8.46
N ASP A 56 8.23 6.53 -8.23
CA ASP A 56 9.12 7.31 -9.11
C ASP A 56 9.40 6.61 -10.45
N LYS A 57 9.25 5.28 -10.51
CA LYS A 57 9.25 4.52 -11.77
C LYS A 57 7.94 4.63 -12.53
N GLY A 58 6.89 5.16 -11.91
CA GLY A 58 5.57 5.39 -12.51
C GLY A 58 4.60 4.21 -12.41
N PHE A 59 4.82 3.27 -11.49
CA PHE A 59 3.85 2.21 -11.23
C PHE A 59 2.65 2.74 -10.44
N GLY A 60 1.47 2.17 -10.71
CA GLY A 60 0.35 2.31 -9.78
C GLY A 60 0.59 1.47 -8.53
N LEU A 61 0.17 1.95 -7.36
CA LEU A 61 0.41 1.29 -6.08
C LEU A 61 -0.90 0.92 -5.38
N ILE A 62 -0.97 -0.30 -4.87
CA ILE A 62 -2.01 -0.73 -3.93
C ILE A 62 -1.30 -1.28 -2.70
N VAL A 63 -1.54 -0.68 -1.53
CA VAL A 63 -0.99 -1.19 -0.26
C VAL A 63 -2.09 -1.94 0.47
N ARG A 64 -1.95 -3.27 0.55
CA ARG A 64 -2.85 -4.11 1.34
C ARG A 64 -2.34 -4.18 2.77
N LEU A 65 -3.03 -3.50 3.68
CA LEU A 65 -2.78 -3.62 5.11
C LEU A 65 -3.15 -5.01 5.61
N ASN A 66 -2.24 -5.60 6.37
CA ASN A 66 -2.33 -6.96 6.83
C ASN A 66 -2.05 -7.02 8.34
N HIS A 67 -2.85 -7.78 9.10
CA HIS A 67 -2.62 -7.92 10.53
C HIS A 67 -1.30 -8.65 10.82
N ALA A 68 -1.14 -9.83 10.23
CA ALA A 68 0.03 -10.68 10.36
C ALA A 68 0.00 -11.74 9.24
N TYR A 69 0.94 -12.69 9.28
CA TYR A 69 1.02 -13.81 8.34
C TYR A 69 0.83 -15.15 9.05
N GLY A 70 0.56 -16.21 8.28
CA GLY A 70 0.46 -17.56 8.80
C GLY A 70 -0.74 -17.76 9.74
N SER A 71 -0.49 -18.32 10.92
CA SER A 71 -1.53 -18.66 11.90
C SER A 71 -2.25 -17.46 12.50
N ASP A 72 -1.64 -16.29 12.46
CA ASP A 72 -2.19 -15.07 13.07
C ASP A 72 -3.24 -14.39 12.17
N GLY A 73 -3.27 -14.76 10.89
CA GLY A 73 -4.27 -14.30 9.92
C GLY A 73 -4.10 -12.84 9.48
N THR A 74 -4.88 -12.47 8.46
CA THR A 74 -4.78 -11.16 7.78
C THR A 74 -5.61 -10.07 8.44
N ILE A 75 -6.59 -10.44 9.27
CA ILE A 75 -7.49 -9.55 10.00
C ILE A 75 -7.43 -9.98 11.47
N PRO A 76 -7.29 -9.05 12.43
CA PRO A 76 -7.20 -9.43 13.84
C PRO A 76 -8.57 -9.86 14.39
N LEU A 77 -8.59 -10.29 15.65
CA LEU A 77 -9.86 -10.44 16.37
C LEU A 77 -10.61 -9.10 16.42
N SER A 78 -11.95 -9.16 16.39
CA SER A 78 -12.83 -7.99 16.35
C SER A 78 -12.58 -6.99 17.49
N SER A 79 -12.15 -7.47 18.65
CA SER A 79 -11.78 -6.62 19.81
C SER A 79 -10.57 -5.72 19.54
N LYS A 80 -9.80 -5.97 18.48
CA LYS A 80 -8.59 -5.23 18.09
C LYS A 80 -8.75 -4.42 16.80
N TYR A 81 -9.96 -4.33 16.24
CA TYR A 81 -10.20 -3.57 15.00
C TYR A 81 -9.86 -2.10 15.13
N GLN A 82 -10.13 -1.50 16.29
CA GLN A 82 -9.79 -0.09 16.52
C GLN A 82 -8.28 0.13 16.45
N ASP A 83 -7.51 -0.73 17.14
CA ASP A 83 -6.04 -0.66 17.16
C ASP A 83 -5.44 -0.90 15.77
N PHE A 84 -6.00 -1.86 15.02
CA PHE A 84 -5.62 -2.14 13.63
C PHE A 84 -5.92 -0.95 12.69
N ALA A 85 -7.08 -0.31 12.84
CA ALA A 85 -7.46 0.86 12.06
C ALA A 85 -6.59 2.09 12.40
N SER A 86 -6.13 2.23 13.65
CA SER A 86 -5.22 3.30 14.04
C SER A 86 -3.86 3.22 13.36
N GLY A 87 -3.36 2.03 13.03
CA GLY A 87 -2.13 1.85 12.24
C GLY A 87 -2.19 2.51 10.85
N TRP A 88 -3.38 2.59 10.24
CA TRP A 88 -3.58 3.28 8.95
C TRP A 88 -3.29 4.78 9.02
N LEU A 89 -3.65 5.43 10.13
CA LEU A 89 -3.45 6.87 10.31
C LEU A 89 -1.95 7.23 10.38
N ILE A 90 -1.11 6.31 10.85
CA ILE A 90 0.34 6.53 11.01
C ILE A 90 1.08 6.29 9.68
N LEU A 91 0.70 5.26 8.92
CA LEU A 91 1.23 5.01 7.57
C LEU A 91 0.94 6.15 6.60
N SER A 92 -0.26 6.73 6.66
CA SER A 92 -0.63 7.88 5.81
C SER A 92 0.06 9.18 6.22
N ALA A 93 0.56 9.29 7.45
CA ALA A 93 1.29 10.48 7.93
C ALA A 93 2.79 10.46 7.57
N ASN A 94 3.39 9.28 7.42
CA ASN A 94 4.81 9.09 7.12
C ASN A 94 5.13 8.94 5.62
N HIS A 95 4.12 8.96 4.75
CA HIS A 95 4.30 8.92 3.30
C HIS A 95 4.08 10.32 2.68
N PRO A 96 5.05 10.90 1.96
CA PRO A 96 4.86 12.18 1.27
C PRO A 96 3.83 12.09 0.13
N ALA A 97 3.51 10.87 -0.29
CA ALA A 97 2.38 10.62 -1.16
C ALA A 97 1.10 10.53 -0.33
N ARG A 98 0.31 11.59 -0.36
CA ARG A 98 -1.07 11.54 0.08
C ARG A 98 -1.75 10.40 -0.68
N ILE A 99 -2.07 9.30 0.00
CA ILE A 99 -3.09 8.36 -0.46
C ILE A 99 -4.41 9.15 -0.45
N SER A 100 -4.68 9.86 -1.55
CA SER A 100 -5.86 10.71 -1.72
C SER A 100 -7.04 9.81 -2.00
N GLY A 101 -7.65 9.25 -0.97
CA GLY A 101 -8.71 8.29 -1.23
C GLY A 101 -9.51 7.77 -0.05
N LEU A 102 -9.62 8.48 1.07
CA LEU A 102 -10.71 8.32 2.05
C LEU A 102 -10.66 9.46 3.07
N SER A 103 -11.45 10.51 2.81
CA SER A 103 -11.87 11.41 3.89
C SER A 103 -12.79 10.63 4.79
N ALA A 104 -12.30 10.20 5.96
CA ALA A 104 -13.16 9.80 7.06
C ALA A 104 -13.83 11.06 7.63
N THR A 105 -14.82 11.58 6.92
CA THR A 105 -15.80 12.49 7.51
C THR A 105 -16.59 11.69 8.55
N ARG A 106 -16.40 12.08 9.81
CA ARG A 106 -17.32 11.82 10.91
C ARG A 106 -18.75 12.21 10.55
#